data_AF-A0AAV6ZNW6-F1
#
_entry.id   AF-A0AAV6ZNW6-F1
#
_cell.length_a   1.000
_cell.length_b   1.000
_cell.length_c   1.000
_cell.angle_alpha   90.00
_cell.angle_beta   90.00
_cell.angle_gamma   90.00
#
_symmetry.space_group_name_H-M   'P 1'
#
loop_
_entity.id
_entity.type
_entity.pdbx_description
1 polymer ?
#
loop_
_entity_poly.entity_id
_entity_poly.type
_entity_poly.pdbx_seq_one_letter_code
_entity_poly.pdbx_strand_id
1 'polypeptide(L)'
;MATPLGKRKADGSKSLAGRQEQYKQYVDGAIVRIRMENFLTYDMCEVFPGPHLNMIVGANGTGKSSIVCAICLGLAGKTSFIGRADKVFYNFF
;
A
#
# COMPACT_ATOMS: atom_id res chain seq x y z
N MET A 1 36.04 -29.14 -15.27
CA MET A 1 35.57 -27.86 -15.84
C MET A 1 34.38 -27.40 -15.01
N ALA A 2 34.60 -26.50 -14.05
CA ALA A 2 33.55 -25.96 -13.18
C ALA A 2 33.16 -24.57 -13.70
N THR A 3 31.88 -24.36 -13.99
CA THR A 3 31.31 -23.07 -14.40
C THR A 3 31.28 -22.11 -13.19
N PRO A 4 31.49 -20.79 -13.39
CA PRO A 4 31.63 -19.86 -12.27
C PRO A 4 30.28 -19.48 -11.65
N LEU A 5 30.27 -19.36 -10.32
CA LEU A 5 29.14 -18.87 -9.53
C LEU A 5 28.72 -17.46 -9.98
N GLY A 6 27.42 -17.31 -10.23
CA GLY A 6 26.78 -16.05 -10.55
C GLY A 6 27.07 -14.97 -9.52
N LYS A 7 27.46 -13.80 -10.01
CA LYS A 7 27.68 -12.58 -9.23
C LYS A 7 26.42 -12.26 -8.42
N ARG A 8 26.49 -12.38 -7.09
CA ARG A 8 25.52 -11.76 -6.17
C ARG A 8 25.60 -10.25 -6.39
N LYS A 9 24.61 -9.68 -7.07
CA LYS A 9 24.43 -8.23 -7.09
C LYS A 9 24.00 -7.81 -5.69
N ALA A 10 24.89 -7.15 -4.98
CA ALA A 10 24.58 -6.44 -3.74
C ALA A 10 23.44 -5.46 -4.03
N ASP A 11 22.39 -5.53 -3.22
CA ASP A 11 21.21 -4.67 -3.29
C ASP A 11 21.65 -3.22 -3.06
N GLY A 12 21.70 -2.49 -4.17
CA GLY A 12 22.27 -1.16 -4.25
C GLY A 12 21.41 -0.17 -3.48
N SER A 13 22.08 0.64 -2.67
CA SER A 13 21.63 1.96 -2.25
C SER A 13 21.09 2.71 -3.47
N LYS A 14 19.76 2.71 -3.65
CA LYS A 14 19.12 3.49 -4.71
C LYS A 14 19.49 4.95 -4.46
N SER A 15 20.24 5.55 -5.39
CA SER A 15 20.61 6.96 -5.33
C SER A 15 19.35 7.83 -5.18
N LEU A 16 19.45 8.98 -4.49
CA LEU A 16 18.31 9.89 -4.34
C LEU A 16 17.70 10.28 -5.70
N ALA A 17 18.53 10.36 -6.74
CA ALA A 17 18.10 10.53 -8.12
C ALA A 17 17.16 9.41 -8.60
N GLY A 18 17.46 8.15 -8.28
CA GLY A 18 16.61 7.01 -8.62
C GLY A 18 15.24 7.02 -7.94
N ARG A 19 15.13 7.58 -6.72
CA ARG A 19 13.83 7.80 -6.07
C ARG A 19 13.02 8.90 -6.75
N GLN A 20 13.66 9.99 -7.14
CA GLN A 20 12.98 11.10 -7.83
C GLN A 20 12.44 10.67 -9.20
N GLU A 21 13.20 9.87 -9.96
CA GLU A 21 12.73 9.32 -11.25
C GLU A 21 11.52 8.37 -11.08
N GLN A 22 11.45 7.60 -9.98
CA GLN A 22 10.29 6.76 -9.72
C GLN A 22 9.00 7.56 -9.51
N TYR A 23 9.08 8.72 -8.85
CA TYR A 23 7.91 9.57 -8.63
C TYR A 23 7.45 10.33 -9.89
N LYS A 24 8.30 10.48 -10.93
CA LYS A 24 7.89 11.10 -12.20
C LYS A 24 6.77 10.35 -12.91
N GLN A 25 6.62 9.06 -12.64
CA GLN A 25 5.56 8.25 -13.24
C GLN A 25 4.20 8.45 -12.55
N TYR A 26 4.21 8.94 -11.31
CA TYR A 26 2.99 9.16 -10.54
C TYR A 26 2.38 10.51 -10.92
N VAL A 27 1.05 10.54 -11.02
CA VAL A 27 0.32 11.79 -11.17
C VAL A 27 0.28 12.54 -9.83
N ASP A 28 0.09 13.86 -9.89
CA ASP A 28 -0.10 14.65 -8.67
C ASP A 28 -1.32 14.16 -7.89
N GLY A 29 -1.21 14.14 -6.57
CA GLY A 29 -2.22 13.55 -5.67
C GLY A 29 -2.29 12.01 -5.65
N ALA A 30 -1.38 11.30 -6.33
CA ALA A 30 -1.38 9.83 -6.30
C ALA A 30 -1.04 9.26 -4.91
N ILE A 31 -1.77 8.20 -4.52
CA ILE A 31 -1.46 7.45 -3.30
C ILE A 31 -0.26 6.54 -3.56
N VAL A 32 0.86 6.85 -2.92
CA VAL A 32 2.12 6.08 -3.05
C VAL A 32 2.28 5.00 -1.98
N ARG A 33 1.48 5.07 -0.91
CA ARG A 33 1.57 4.16 0.25
C ARG A 33 0.26 4.15 1.04
N ILE A 34 -0.17 2.97 1.47
CA ILE A 34 -1.27 2.77 2.40
C ILE A 34 -0.75 1.86 3.52
N ARG A 35 -0.81 2.32 4.78
CA ARG A 35 -0.47 1.52 5.95
C ARG A 35 -1.71 1.40 6.84
N MET A 36 -2.05 0.17 7.20
CA MET A 36 -3.16 -0.18 8.07
C MET A 36 -2.62 -0.94 9.26
N GLU A 37 -3.02 -0.53 10.46
CA GLU A 37 -2.60 -1.15 11.72
C GLU A 37 -3.84 -1.29 12.60
N ASN A 38 -4.11 -2.50 13.09
CA ASN A 38 -5.33 -2.87 13.83
C ASN A 38 -6.62 -2.38 13.15
N PHE A 39 -6.69 -2.53 11.82
CA PHE A 39 -7.75 -1.96 10.99
C PHE A 39 -8.59 -3.07 10.32
N LEU A 40 -9.82 -3.22 10.81
CA LEU A 40 -10.82 -4.19 10.32
C LEU A 40 -10.31 -5.63 10.26
N THR A 41 -9.80 -6.06 9.10
CA THR A 41 -9.36 -7.43 8.81
C THR A 41 -7.83 -7.58 8.90
N TYR A 42 -7.12 -6.47 9.09
CA TYR A 42 -5.65 -6.44 9.12
C TYR A 42 -5.13 -6.03 10.50
N ASP A 43 -4.26 -6.85 11.07
CA ASP A 43 -3.45 -6.47 12.25
C ASP A 43 -2.34 -5.51 11.83
N MET A 44 -1.61 -5.84 10.74
CA MET A 44 -0.66 -4.95 10.09
C MET A 44 -0.62 -5.25 8.59
N CYS A 45 -0.80 -4.23 7.77
CA CYS A 45 -0.74 -4.35 6.32
C CYS A 45 -0.20 -3.06 5.69
N GLU A 46 0.68 -3.23 4.71
CA GLU A 46 1.27 -2.13 3.96
C GLU A 46 1.19 -2.41 2.46
N VAL A 47 0.70 -1.42 1.71
CA VAL A 47 0.50 -1.50 0.27
C VAL A 47 1.22 -0.33 -0.39
N PHE A 48 1.92 -0.61 -1.48
CA PHE A 48 2.61 0.38 -2.32
C PHE A 48 2.00 0.37 -3.72
N PRO A 49 0.95 1.18 -3.97
CA PRO A 49 0.34 1.25 -5.30
C PRO A 49 1.33 1.74 -6.36
N GLY A 50 1.22 1.18 -7.57
CA GLY A 50 1.89 1.68 -8.75
C GLY A 50 1.25 2.97 -9.30
N PRO A 51 1.89 3.64 -10.26
CA PRO A 51 1.46 4.94 -10.80
C PRO A 51 0.20 4.91 -11.68
N HIS A 52 -0.27 3.73 -12.08
CA HIS A 52 -1.37 3.57 -13.05
C HIS A 52 -2.52 2.77 -12.43
N LEU A 53 -3.05 1.77 -13.15
CA LEU A 53 -4.11 0.90 -12.66
C LEU A 53 -3.58 -0.04 -11.58
N ASN A 54 -4.19 0.01 -10.40
CA ASN A 54 -3.97 -0.93 -9.31
C ASN A 54 -5.22 -1.78 -9.12
N MET A 55 -5.08 -3.10 -9.08
CA MET A 55 -6.20 -4.03 -8.90
C MET A 55 -6.07 -4.77 -7.56
N ILE A 56 -7.11 -4.69 -6.72
CA ILE A 56 -7.17 -5.40 -5.43
C ILE A 56 -8.01 -6.66 -5.61
N VAL A 57 -7.37 -7.83 -5.59
CA VAL A 57 -8.01 -9.15 -5.84
C VAL A 57 -7.73 -10.11 -4.69
N GLY A 58 -8.65 -11.02 -4.42
CA GLY A 58 -8.54 -12.01 -3.34
C GLY A 58 -9.87 -12.68 -3.02
N ALA A 59 -9.84 -13.82 -2.33
CA ALA A 59 -11.02 -14.57 -1.91
C ALA A 59 -11.95 -13.73 -0.99
N ASN A 60 -13.20 -14.17 -0.81
CA ASN A 60 -14.11 -13.49 0.11
C ASN A 60 -13.56 -13.52 1.54
N GLY A 61 -13.68 -12.40 2.26
CA GLY A 61 -13.16 -12.27 3.63
C GLY A 61 -11.69 -11.87 3.76
N THR A 62 -10.91 -11.74 2.67
CA THR A 62 -9.47 -11.40 2.74
C THR A 62 -9.16 -9.92 2.99
N GLY A 63 -10.15 -9.09 3.37
CA GLY A 63 -9.90 -7.67 3.68
C GLY A 63 -9.79 -6.73 2.49
N LYS A 64 -10.21 -7.11 1.28
CA LYS A 64 -10.23 -6.22 0.10
C LYS A 64 -11.01 -4.92 0.33
N SER A 65 -12.24 -5.05 0.85
CA SER A 65 -13.08 -3.91 1.20
C SER A 65 -12.48 -3.08 2.34
N SER A 66 -11.63 -3.67 3.19
CA SER A 66 -10.90 -2.95 4.23
C SER A 66 -9.87 -1.99 3.63
N ILE A 67 -9.15 -2.40 2.56
CA ILE A 67 -8.22 -1.48 1.86
C ILE A 67 -8.99 -0.30 1.25
N VAL A 68 -10.12 -0.57 0.59
CA VAL A 68 -10.97 0.49 0.01
C VAL A 68 -11.48 1.44 1.10
N CYS A 69 -11.91 0.89 2.24
CA CYS A 69 -12.34 1.67 3.40
C CYS A 69 -11.22 2.57 3.94
N ALA A 70 -9.99 2.06 4.05
CA ALA A 70 -8.84 2.84 4.51
C ALA A 70 -8.55 4.02 3.58
N ILE A 71 -8.65 3.82 2.26
CA ILE A 71 -8.49 4.89 1.26
C ILE A 71 -9.59 5.94 1.41
N CYS A 72 -10.85 5.52 1.50
CA CYS A 72 -11.97 6.45 1.67
C CYS A 72 -11.81 7.28 2.95
N LEU A 73 -11.43 6.66 4.07
CA LEU A 73 -11.19 7.37 5.33
C LEU A 73 -10.02 8.35 5.25
N GLY A 74 -8.89 7.91 4.69
CA GLY A 74 -7.69 8.74 4.57
C GLY A 74 -7.88 9.97 3.67
N LEU A 75 -8.82 9.91 2.74
CA LEU A 75 -9.18 11.01 1.84
C LEU A 75 -10.45 11.77 2.27
N ALA A 76 -10.81 11.73 3.57
CA ALA A 76 -11.99 12.41 4.14
C ALA A 76 -13.35 12.00 3.53
N GLY A 77 -13.45 10.78 3.03
CA GLY A 77 -14.70 10.16 2.59
C GLY A 77 -15.67 9.88 3.75
N LYS A 78 -16.97 9.82 3.44
CA LYS A 78 -18.02 9.55 4.44
C LYS A 78 -17.85 8.16 5.04
N THR A 79 -17.89 8.09 6.37
CA THR A 79 -17.84 6.86 7.18
C THR A 79 -19.09 5.98 7.03
N SER A 80 -20.14 6.45 6.35
CA SER A 80 -21.40 5.73 6.15
C SER A 80 -21.30 4.43 5.35
N PHE A 81 -20.21 4.22 4.60
CA PHE A 81 -19.94 2.95 3.90
C PHE A 81 -19.31 1.89 4.81
N ILE A 82 -18.99 2.26 6.04
CA ILE A 82 -18.37 1.38 7.05
C ILE A 82 -19.51 0.75 7.82
N GLY A 83 -20.10 -0.33 7.32
CA GLY A 83 -21.18 -1.09 7.98
C GLY A 83 -20.78 -1.75 9.33
N ARG A 84 -19.70 -1.28 9.98
CA ARG A 84 -19.12 -1.74 11.25
C ARG A 84 -18.45 -0.59 12.02
N ALA A 85 -19.09 0.59 12.04
CA ALA A 85 -18.55 1.81 12.65
C ALA A 85 -18.19 1.67 14.15
N ASP A 86 -18.67 0.63 14.83
CA ASP A 86 -18.45 0.41 16.27
C ASP A 86 -17.02 -0.01 16.65
N LYS A 87 -16.14 -0.32 15.68
CA LYS A 87 -14.76 -0.80 15.95
C LYS A 87 -13.67 -0.06 15.19
N VAL A 88 -13.92 1.16 14.72
CA VAL A 88 -12.86 1.99 14.14
C VAL A 88 -12.27 2.84 15.25
N PHE A 89 -11.24 2.33 15.92
CA PHE A 89 -10.46 3.13 16.86
C PHE A 89 -9.66 4.17 16.08
N TYR A 90 -10.01 5.44 16.27
CA TYR A 90 -9.17 6.57 15.88
C TYR A 90 -7.95 6.60 16.81
N ASN A 91 -6.86 5.95 16.43
CA ASN A 91 -5.56 6.20 17.04
C ASN A 91 -4.56 6.47 15.92
N PHE A 92 -4.64 7.68 15.36
CA PHE A 92 -3.69 8.23 14.42
C PHE A 92 -3.50 9.72 14.73
N PHE A 93 -2.70 9.97 15.76
CA PHE A 93 -1.64 10.99 15.78
C PHE A 93 -0.37 10.32 16.28
#